data_AF-A0A841DF71-F1
#
_entry.id   AF-A0A841DF71-F1
#
_cell.length_a   1.000
_cell.length_b   1.000
_cell.length_c   1.000
_cell.angle_alpha   90.00
_cell.angle_beta   90.00
_cell.angle_gamma   90.00
#
_symmetry.space_group_name_H-M   'P 1'
#
loop_
_entity.id
_entity.type
_entity.pdbx_description
1 polymer ?
#
loop_
_entity_poly.entity_id
_entity_poly.type
_entity_poly.pdbx_seq_one_letter_code
_entity_poly.pdbx_strand_id
1 'polypeptide(L)'
;MTVIEEWTGRHVHALRTALRLTNEGFAEQLGVSPRTLTKWRERPEVVPSPYLQGALDTFLNEASDDAKIRFAANLGVDERRLPVDSTVLTQLNAAIGDLARAVARLQPETRERTPTP
;
A
#
# COMPACT_ATOMS: atom_id res chain seq x y z
N MET A 1 17.47 -0.90 -3.03
CA MET A 1 17.69 0.31 -2.20
C MET A 1 16.45 1.18 -2.37
N THR A 2 15.68 1.40 -1.31
CA THR A 2 14.50 2.27 -1.34
C THR A 2 14.99 3.69 -1.07
N VAL A 3 14.91 4.57 -2.06
CA VAL A 3 15.30 5.98 -1.91
C VAL A 3 14.02 6.77 -1.67
N ILE A 4 14.00 7.55 -0.58
CA ILE A 4 12.93 8.49 -0.28
C ILE A 4 13.43 9.88 -0.70
N GLU A 5 12.78 10.49 -1.70
CA GLU A 5 13.20 11.81 -2.21
C GLU A 5 13.07 12.90 -1.14
N GLU A 6 12.02 12.83 -0.32
CA GLU A 6 11.77 13.76 0.78
C GLU A 6 11.06 13.06 1.94
N TRP A 7 11.69 13.06 3.12
CA TRP A 7 11.07 12.59 4.34
C TRP A 7 9.99 13.55 4.79
N THR A 8 8.86 12.99 5.21
CA THR A 8 7.72 13.71 5.80
C THR A 8 7.33 13.02 7.10
N GLY A 9 6.50 13.66 7.92
CA GLY A 9 5.98 13.07 9.15
C GLY A 9 5.33 11.70 8.94
N ARG A 10 4.68 11.49 7.79
CA ARG A 10 4.18 10.17 7.35
C ARG A 10 5.31 9.15 7.22
N HIS A 11 6.39 9.50 6.51
CA HIS A 11 7.56 8.62 6.33
C HIS A 11 8.21 8.29 7.68
N VAL A 12 8.38 9.28 8.55
CA VAL A 12 8.94 9.08 9.89
C VAL A 12 8.09 8.12 10.73
N HIS A 13 6.76 8.27 10.71
CA HIS A 13 5.88 7.38 11.47
C HIS A 13 5.88 5.94 10.93
N ALA A 14 5.93 5.78 9.60
CA ALA A 14 6.05 4.49 8.96
C ALA A 14 7.36 3.78 9.31
N LEU A 15 8.49 4.51 9.31
CA LEU A 15 9.80 3.98 9.67
C LEU A 15 9.85 3.53 11.13
N ARG A 16 9.40 4.38 12.07
CA ARG A 16 9.30 4.02 13.49
C ARG A 16 8.51 2.72 13.69
N THR A 17 7.36 2.60 13.03
CA THR A 17 6.48 1.43 13.12
C THR A 17 7.14 0.19 12.52
N ALA A 18 7.86 0.35 11.41
CA ALA A 18 8.65 -0.71 10.81
C ALA A 18 9.81 -1.16 11.69
N LEU A 19 10.43 -0.25 12.44
CA LEU A 19 11.47 -0.59 13.41
C LEU A 19 10.91 -1.20 14.71
N ARG A 20 9.57 -1.21 14.90
CA ARG A 20 8.88 -1.64 16.14
C ARG A 20 9.32 -0.88 17.39
N LEU A 21 9.73 0.37 17.21
CA LEU A 21 10.16 1.23 18.31
C LEU A 21 8.99 2.02 18.88
N THR A 22 9.03 2.34 20.16
CA THR A 22 8.12 3.33 20.77
C THR A 22 8.43 4.73 20.24
N ASN A 23 7.57 5.70 20.55
CA ASN A 23 7.88 7.09 20.20
C ASN A 23 9.13 7.56 20.96
N GLU A 24 9.27 7.17 22.22
CA GLU A 24 10.36 7.57 23.09
C GLU A 24 11.70 7.04 22.58
N GLY A 25 11.79 5.74 22.31
CA GLY A 25 13.03 5.12 21.83
C GLY A 25 13.44 5.61 20.44
N PHE A 26 12.48 5.88 19.55
CA PHE A 26 12.81 6.42 18.23
C PHE A 26 13.18 7.91 18.28
N ALA A 27 12.55 8.68 19.17
CA ALA A 27 12.89 10.08 19.37
C ALA A 27 14.31 10.24 19.93
N GLU A 28 14.68 9.37 20.89
CA GLU A 28 16.04 9.30 21.43
C GLU A 28 17.06 9.00 20.32
N GLN A 29 16.80 8.01 19.47
CA GLN A 29 17.68 7.67 18.34
C GLN A 29 17.83 8.80 17.32
N LEU A 30 16.75 9.57 17.06
CA LEU A 30 16.78 10.72 16.16
C LEU A 30 17.33 12.00 16.81
N GLY A 31 17.56 12.02 18.12
CA GLY A 31 17.95 13.21 18.86
C GLY A 31 16.87 14.29 18.90
N VAL A 32 15.59 13.91 18.84
CA VAL A 32 14.44 14.83 18.91
C VAL A 32 13.59 14.56 20.15
N SER A 33 12.70 15.49 20.49
CA SER A 33 11.72 15.24 21.55
C SER A 33 10.61 14.27 21.09
N PRO A 34 10.05 13.42 21.97
CA PRO A 34 8.87 12.62 21.64
C PRO A 34 7.67 13.46 21.18
N ARG A 35 7.57 14.71 21.66
CA ARG A 35 6.55 15.67 21.23
C ARG A 35 6.68 16.03 19.75
N THR A 36 7.89 16.06 19.22
CA THR A 36 8.14 16.28 17.78
C THR A 36 7.56 15.13 16.95
N LEU A 37 7.74 13.88 17.38
CA LEU A 37 7.14 12.72 16.71
C LEU A 37 5.62 12.74 16.77
N THR A 38 5.03 13.13 17.91
CA THR A 38 3.57 13.30 18.02
C THR A 38 3.07 14.37 17.06
N LYS A 39 3.75 15.53 16.98
CA LYS A 39 3.41 16.59 16.03
C LYS A 39 3.47 16.13 14.57
N TRP A 40 4.48 15.35 14.20
CA TRP A 40 4.59 14.77 12.85
C TRP A 40 3.54 13.71 12.55
N ARG A 41 3.07 12.99 13.57
CA ARG A 41 1.92 12.09 13.43
C ARG A 41 0.63 12.87 13.18
N GLU A 42 0.42 13.96 13.91
CA GLU A 42 -0.74 14.85 13.74
C GLU A 42 -0.72 15.62 12.42
N ARG A 43 0.48 15.92 11.90
CA ARG A 43 0.72 16.65 10.65
C ARG A 43 1.68 15.87 9.73
N PRO A 44 1.17 14.83 9.05
CA PRO A 44 1.98 13.91 8.25
C PRO A 44 2.73 14.56 7.09
N GLU A 45 2.30 15.74 6.63
CA GLU A 45 2.89 16.53 5.56
C GLU A 45 4.11 17.35 5.98
N VAL A 46 4.38 17.46 7.29
CA VAL A 46 5.52 18.24 7.77
C VAL A 46 6.83 17.59 7.35
N VAL A 47 7.69 18.39 6.73
CA VAL A 47 9.04 18.00 6.32
C VAL A 47 10.02 18.22 7.48
N PRO A 48 10.74 17.19 7.97
CA PRO A 48 11.83 17.34 8.93
C PRO A 48 12.99 18.19 8.38
N SER A 49 13.81 18.76 9.27
CA SER A 49 14.96 19.57 8.85
C SER A 49 15.95 18.76 8.00
N PRO A 50 16.80 19.41 7.17
CA PRO A 50 17.78 18.71 6.33
C PRO A 50 18.71 17.76 7.10
N TYR A 51 19.08 18.11 8.33
CA TYR A 51 19.85 17.22 9.20
C TYR A 51 19.09 15.91 9.50
N LEU A 52 17.80 16.01 9.78
CA LEU A 52 16.96 14.85 10.08
C LEU A 52 16.66 14.02 8.83
N GLN A 53 16.60 14.62 7.64
CA GLN A 53 16.48 13.90 6.36
C GLN A 53 17.64 12.87 6.23
N GLY A 54 18.89 13.34 6.34
CA GLY A 54 20.06 12.46 6.24
C GLY A 54 20.17 11.44 7.38
N ALA A 55 19.72 11.79 8.60
CA ALA A 55 19.64 10.83 9.69
C ALA A 55 18.63 9.71 9.37
N LEU A 56 17.44 10.05 8.87
CA LEU A 56 16.40 9.09 8.51
C LEU A 56 16.82 8.18 7.35
N ASP A 57 17.54 8.72 6.36
CA ASP A 57 18.15 7.92 5.30
C ASP A 57 19.12 6.87 5.86
N THR A 58 19.93 7.26 6.84
CA THR A 58 20.86 6.36 7.52
C THR A 58 20.10 5.25 8.25
N PHE A 59 19.08 5.60 9.04
CA PHE A 59 18.23 4.62 9.72
C PHE A 59 17.55 3.65 8.75
N LEU A 60 17.05 4.13 7.61
CA LEU A 60 16.44 3.26 6.61
C LEU A 60 17.47 2.34 5.94
N ASN A 61 18.68 2.83 5.67
CA ASN A 61 19.75 2.03 5.09
C ASN A 61 20.24 0.92 6.03
N GLU A 62 20.40 1.24 7.31
CA GLU A 62 20.84 0.31 8.35
C GLU A 62 19.75 -0.68 8.81
N ALA A 63 18.48 -0.37 8.55
CA ALA A 63 17.37 -1.25 8.89
C ALA A 63 17.49 -2.64 8.23
N SER A 64 17.06 -3.68 8.93
CA SER A 64 16.98 -5.03 8.38
C SER A 64 16.04 -5.09 7.17
N ASP A 65 16.21 -6.09 6.32
CA ASP A 65 15.35 -6.27 5.14
C ASP A 65 13.87 -6.41 5.53
N ASP A 66 13.57 -7.13 6.60
CA ASP A 66 12.21 -7.23 7.16
C ASP A 66 11.64 -5.88 7.60
N ALA A 67 12.48 -4.98 8.13
CA ALA A 67 12.05 -3.63 8.48
C ALA A 67 11.84 -2.78 7.23
N LYS A 68 12.69 -2.88 6.21
CA LYS A 68 12.50 -2.20 4.92
C LYS A 68 11.20 -2.64 4.22
N ILE A 69 10.89 -3.94 4.22
CA ILE A 69 9.63 -4.48 3.69
C ILE A 69 8.43 -3.91 4.45
N ARG A 70 8.46 -3.94 5.78
CA ARG A 70 7.38 -3.38 6.60
C ARG A 70 7.23 -1.87 6.45
N PHE A 71 8.34 -1.15 6.27
CA PHE A 71 8.32 0.27 5.99
C PHE A 71 7.60 0.57 4.67
N ALA A 72 7.93 -0.15 3.60
CA ALA A 72 7.25 -0.03 2.31
C ALA A 72 5.75 -0.37 2.44
N ALA A 73 5.41 -1.46 3.15
CA ALA A 73 4.03 -1.85 3.41
C ALA A 73 3.25 -0.77 4.22
N ASN A 74 3.87 -0.20 5.25
CA ASN A 74 3.27 0.87 6.06
C ASN A 74 3.03 2.16 5.28
N LEU A 75 3.81 2.42 4.23
CA LEU A 75 3.59 3.55 3.33
C LEU A 75 2.51 3.31 2.28
N GLY A 76 1.98 2.09 2.22
CA GLY A 76 1.10 1.71 1.14
C GLY A 76 1.85 1.70 -0.19
N VAL A 77 3.13 1.30 -0.21
CA VAL A 77 3.76 0.73 -1.41
C VAL A 77 3.15 -0.66 -1.63
N ASP A 78 1.82 -0.69 -1.75
CA ASP A 78 1.17 -1.61 -2.66
C ASP A 78 1.52 -1.05 -4.04
N GLU A 79 2.32 -1.82 -4.76
CA GLU A 79 2.88 -1.44 -6.05
C GLU A 79 1.78 -0.90 -6.95
N ARG A 80 1.82 0.41 -7.22
CA ARG A 80 0.88 1.05 -8.14
C ARG A 80 -0.56 0.89 -7.62
N ARG A 81 -1.16 2.02 -7.26
CA ARG A 81 -2.44 2.31 -7.91
C ARG A 81 -2.12 2.36 -9.41
N LEU A 82 -1.99 1.19 -10.05
CA LEU A 82 -2.23 1.10 -11.48
C LEU A 82 -3.60 1.76 -11.57
N PRO A 83 -3.75 2.87 -12.30
CA PRO A 83 -5.08 3.20 -12.74
C PRO A 83 -5.48 1.94 -13.49
N VAL A 84 -6.26 1.06 -12.85
CA VAL A 84 -6.88 -0.03 -13.57
C VAL A 84 -7.77 0.73 -14.51
N ASP A 85 -7.33 0.82 -15.76
CA ASP A 85 -7.97 1.67 -16.74
C ASP A 85 -9.43 1.23 -16.76
N SER A 86 -10.33 2.16 -16.45
CA SER A 86 -11.76 1.89 -16.37
C SER A 86 -12.26 1.29 -17.69
N THR A 87 -11.58 1.63 -18.80
CA THR A 87 -11.80 1.04 -20.11
C THR A 87 -11.46 -0.45 -20.14
N VAL A 88 -10.32 -0.87 -19.60
CA VAL A 88 -9.92 -2.30 -19.55
C VAL A 88 -10.87 -3.11 -18.66
N LEU A 89 -11.28 -2.56 -17.51
CA LEU A 89 -12.28 -3.17 -16.64
C LEU A 89 -13.64 -3.35 -17.33
N THR A 90 -14.07 -2.32 -18.06
CA THR A 90 -15.34 -2.34 -18.80
C THR A 90 -15.30 -3.37 -19.93
N GLN A 91 -14.19 -3.43 -20.68
CA GLN A 91 -14.00 -4.43 -21.73
C GLN A 91 -14.00 -5.85 -21.18
N LEU A 92 -13.34 -6.09 -20.03
CA LEU A 92 -13.34 -7.39 -19.38
C LEU A 92 -14.75 -7.81 -18.93
N ASN A 93 -15.51 -6.91 -18.31
CA ASN A 93 -16.88 -7.18 -17.89
C ASN A 93 -17.80 -7.50 -19.09
N ALA A 94 -17.65 -6.77 -20.19
CA ALA A 94 -18.40 -7.04 -21.42
C ALA A 94 -18.07 -8.44 -21.98
N ALA A 95 -16.77 -8.78 -22.07
CA ALA A 95 -16.32 -10.08 -22.55
C ALA A 95 -16.83 -11.24 -21.69
N ILE A 96 -16.83 -11.08 -20.36
CA ILE A 96 -17.42 -12.06 -19.42
C ILE A 96 -18.92 -12.25 -19.70
N GLY A 97 -19.65 -11.15 -19.92
CA GLY A 97 -21.08 -11.20 -20.25
C GLY A 97 -21.37 -11.90 -21.58
N ASP A 98 -20.57 -11.64 -22.61
CA ASP A 98 -20.71 -12.28 -23.92
C ASP A 98 -20.39 -13.78 -23.85
N LEU A 99 -19.36 -14.16 -23.09
CA LEU A 99 -19.02 -15.55 -22.84
C LEU A 99 -20.15 -16.27 -22.09
N ALA A 100 -20.72 -15.66 -21.04
CA ALA A 100 -21.88 -16.21 -20.33
C ALA A 100 -23.07 -16.44 -21.27
N ARG A 101 -23.31 -15.51 -22.20
CA ARG A 101 -24.39 -15.61 -23.20
C ARG A 101 -24.10 -16.70 -24.24
N ALA A 102 -22.84 -16.86 -24.66
CA ALA A 102 -22.42 -17.92 -25.56
C ALA A 102 -22.57 -19.30 -24.89
N VAL A 103 -22.17 -19.44 -23.63
CA VAL A 103 -22.34 -20.67 -22.84
C VAL A 103 -23.82 -21.02 -22.71
N ALA A 104 -24.70 -20.05 -22.43
CA ALA A 104 -26.14 -20.28 -22.35
C ALA A 104 -26.74 -20.81 -23.66
N ARG A 105 -26.27 -20.34 -24.83
CA ARG A 105 -26.71 -20.85 -26.15
C ARG A 105 -26.23 -22.26 -26.45
N LEU A 106 -25.15 -22.70 -25.81
CA LEU A 106 -24.59 -24.04 -25.97
C LEU A 106 -25.21 -25.05 -24.99
N GLN A 107 -25.96 -24.60 -23.98
CA GLN A 107 -26.75 -25.49 -23.16
C GLN A 107 -27.97 -25.93 -23.98
N PRO A 108 -28.10 -27.21 -24.35
CA PRO A 108 -29.28 -27.67 -25.08
C PRO A 108 -30.49 -27.54 -24.15
N GLU A 109 -31.55 -26.92 -24.66
CA GLU A 109 -32.87 -26.90 -24.02
C GLU A 109 -33.23 -28.36 -23.68
N THR A 110 -33.16 -28.72 -22.41
CA THR A 110 -33.69 -30.00 -21.94
C THR A 110 -35.18 -29.93 -22.19
N ARG A 111 -35.63 -30.37 -23.38
CA ARG A 111 -37.04 -30.58 -23.69
C ARG A 111 -37.54 -31.57 -22.66
N GLU A 112 -38.23 -31.07 -21.65
CA GLU A 112 -39.15 -31.83 -20.84
C GLU A 112 -40.20 -32.42 -21.79
N ARG A 113 -39.90 -33.60 -22.33
CA ARG A 113 -40.92 -34.45 -22.94
C ARG A 113 -41.69 -35.05 -21.79
N THR A 114 -42.78 -34.41 -21.43
CA THR A 114 -43.83 -34.99 -20.60
C THR A 114 -44.30 -36.28 -21.28
N PRO A 115 -44.15 -37.47 -20.68
CA PRO A 115 -44.87 -38.63 -21.14
C PRO A 115 -46.26 -38.59 -20.50
N THR A 116 -47.29 -38.43 -21.33
CA THR A 116 -48.68 -38.65 -20.96
C THR A 116 -48.95 -40.15 -20.88
N PRO A 117 -49.48 -40.67 -19.76
CA PRO A 117 -50.35 -41.84 -19.77
C PRO A 117 -51.82 -41.45 -19.78
#